data_AF-A0A960G4L3-F1
#
_entry.id   AF-A0A960G4L3-F1
#
_cell.length_a   1.000
_cell.length_b   1.000
_cell.length_c   1.000
_cell.angle_alpha   90.00
_cell.angle_beta   90.00
_cell.angle_gamma   90.00
#
_symmetry.space_group_name_H-M   'P 1'
#
loop_
_entity.id
_entity.type
_entity.pdbx_description
1 polymer ?
#
loop_
_entity_poly.entity_id
_entity_poly.type
_entity_poly.pdbx_seq_one_letter_code
_entity_poly.pdbx_strand_id
1 'polypeptide(L)'
;MADNNERREQVLRAAWLYHERGLNQQSVAERMGVSRSTVSRLLSDAEKSGIVRVIVTEPLPETSRLSERLIERFGLVGAQVEITLDGESPRIAAAAAMARRLERMVSAGSCTIATGWGRTLGAAAQATRTMRTSGVTIVDAFGHTTTYAIADSV
;
A
#
# COMPACT_ATOMS: atom_id res chain seq x y z
N MET A 1 -28.55 -20.26 -24.69
CA MET A 1 -29.20 -19.93 -23.39
C MET A 1 -28.53 -20.64 -22.21
N ALA A 2 -28.10 -21.91 -22.33
CA ALA A 2 -27.44 -22.66 -21.25
C ALA A 2 -26.07 -22.08 -20.80
N ASP A 3 -25.22 -21.67 -21.75
CA ASP A 3 -23.87 -21.14 -21.50
C ASP A 3 -23.84 -19.89 -20.59
N ASN A 4 -24.82 -18.99 -20.74
CA ASN A 4 -24.93 -17.80 -19.89
C ASN A 4 -25.31 -18.16 -18.44
N ASN A 5 -26.04 -19.25 -18.23
CA ASN A 5 -26.42 -19.70 -16.90
C ASN A 5 -25.25 -20.35 -16.17
N GLU A 6 -24.47 -21.20 -16.85
CA GLU A 6 -23.26 -21.82 -16.30
C GLU A 6 -22.21 -20.76 -15.93
N ARG A 7 -22.01 -19.77 -16.81
CA ARG A 7 -21.09 -18.66 -16.53
C ARG A 7 -21.55 -17.84 -15.31
N ARG A 8 -22.84 -17.53 -15.23
CA ARG A 8 -23.41 -16.80 -14.07
C ARG A 8 -23.27 -17.59 -12.77
N GLU A 9 -23.45 -18.91 -12.81
CA GLU A 9 -23.25 -19.79 -11.67
C GLU A 9 -21.78 -19.78 -11.20
N GLN A 10 -20.82 -19.83 -12.13
CA GLN A 10 -19.40 -19.71 -11.80
C GLN A 10 -19.08 -18.37 -11.12
N VAL A 11 -19.64 -17.27 -11.63
CA VAL A 11 -19.46 -15.93 -11.06
C VAL A 11 -20.02 -15.88 -9.64
N LEU A 12 -21.24 -16.38 -9.43
CA LEU A 12 -21.88 -16.45 -8.11
C LEU A 12 -21.05 -17.29 -7.13
N ARG A 13 -20.57 -18.45 -7.57
CA ARG A 13 -19.81 -19.39 -6.73
C ARG A 13 -18.44 -18.81 -6.35
N ALA A 14 -17.75 -18.14 -7.27
CA ALA A 14 -16.50 -17.44 -6.98
C ALA A 14 -16.73 -16.32 -5.95
N ALA A 15 -17.75 -15.49 -6.15
CA ALA A 15 -18.11 -14.41 -5.24
C ALA A 15 -18.46 -14.91 -3.84
N TRP A 16 -19.28 -15.97 -3.74
CA TRP A 16 -19.65 -16.60 -2.46
C TRP A 16 -18.43 -17.14 -1.70
N LEU A 17 -17.55 -17.88 -2.39
CA LEU A 17 -16.34 -18.42 -1.76
C LEU A 17 -15.39 -17.31 -1.28
N TYR A 18 -15.25 -16.24 -2.05
CA TYR A 18 -14.34 -15.15 -1.72
C TYR A 18 -14.90 -14.22 -0.63
N HIS A 19 -16.08 -13.64 -0.85
CA HIS A 19 -16.65 -12.61 0.03
C HIS A 19 -17.35 -13.17 1.26
N GLU A 20 -18.15 -14.23 1.11
CA GLU A 20 -18.94 -14.77 2.23
C GLU A 20 -18.15 -15.81 3.03
N ARG A 21 -17.34 -16.65 2.36
CA ARG A 21 -16.53 -17.69 3.02
C ARG A 21 -15.11 -17.24 3.36
N GLY A 22 -14.70 -16.04 2.95
CA GLY A 22 -13.41 -15.43 3.33
C GLY A 22 -12.17 -16.15 2.77
N LEU A 23 -12.31 -16.94 1.70
CA LEU A 23 -11.18 -17.62 1.07
C LEU A 23 -10.36 -16.61 0.25
N ASN A 24 -9.03 -16.75 0.26
CA ASN A 24 -8.20 -16.00 -0.68
C ASN A 24 -8.39 -16.53 -2.12
N GLN A 25 -8.05 -15.73 -3.14
CA GLN A 25 -8.27 -16.09 -4.55
C GLN A 25 -7.58 -17.40 -4.98
N GLN A 26 -6.46 -17.75 -4.35
CA GLN A 26 -5.74 -18.99 -4.65
C GLN A 26 -6.54 -20.21 -4.16
N SER A 27 -7.05 -20.18 -2.92
CA SER A 27 -7.89 -21.25 -2.38
C SER A 27 -9.24 -21.36 -3.11
N VAL A 28 -9.81 -20.25 -3.59
CA VAL A 28 -11.00 -20.28 -4.46
C VAL A 28 -10.69 -20.99 -5.78
N ALA A 29 -9.54 -20.70 -6.38
CA ALA A 29 -9.11 -21.28 -7.65
C ALA A 29 -8.98 -22.81 -7.56
N GLU A 30 -8.32 -23.29 -6.51
CA GLU A 30 -8.17 -24.71 -6.20
C GLU A 30 -9.54 -25.40 -6.03
N ARG A 31 -10.47 -24.76 -5.30
CA ARG A 31 -11.79 -25.34 -5.02
C ARG A 31 -12.73 -25.34 -6.23
N MET A 32 -12.51 -24.42 -7.17
CA MET A 32 -13.28 -24.33 -8.41
C MET A 32 -12.63 -25.08 -9.58
N GLY A 33 -11.40 -25.59 -9.42
CA GLY A 33 -10.66 -26.26 -10.51
C GLY A 33 -10.26 -25.32 -11.65
N VAL A 34 -10.02 -24.03 -11.35
CA VAL A 34 -9.66 -23.01 -12.35
C VAL A 34 -8.37 -22.29 -11.94
N SER A 35 -7.81 -21.47 -12.83
CA SER A 35 -6.65 -20.64 -12.49
C SER A 35 -7.02 -19.47 -11.57
N ARG A 36 -6.06 -18.98 -10.75
CA ARG A 36 -6.22 -17.75 -9.97
C ARG A 36 -6.59 -16.53 -10.84
N SER A 37 -6.07 -16.46 -12.07
CA SER A 37 -6.45 -15.40 -13.02
C SER A 37 -7.92 -15.48 -13.46
N THR A 38 -8.45 -16.70 -13.57
CA THR A 38 -9.88 -16.94 -13.88
C THR A 38 -10.75 -16.49 -12.71
N VAL A 39 -10.36 -16.80 -11.47
CA VAL A 39 -11.06 -16.30 -10.26
C VAL A 39 -11.06 -14.78 -10.20
N SER A 40 -9.92 -14.14 -10.45
CA SER A 40 -9.85 -12.67 -10.49
C SER A 40 -10.83 -12.09 -11.52
N ARG A 41 -10.90 -12.65 -12.74
CA ARG A 41 -11.90 -12.22 -13.75
C ARG A 41 -13.34 -12.47 -13.28
N LEU A 42 -13.63 -13.63 -12.70
CA LEU A 42 -14.97 -13.95 -12.18
C LEU A 42 -15.43 -12.98 -11.09
N LEU A 43 -14.54 -12.59 -10.19
CA LEU A 43 -14.85 -11.59 -9.15
C LEU A 43 -15.07 -10.20 -9.76
N SER A 44 -14.25 -9.78 -10.72
CA SER A 44 -14.48 -8.54 -11.46
C SER A 44 -15.81 -8.56 -12.24
N ASP A 45 -16.19 -9.70 -12.83
CA ASP A 45 -17.49 -9.87 -13.48
C ASP A 45 -18.64 -9.77 -12.47
N ALA A 46 -18.46 -10.31 -11.25
CA ALA A 46 -19.44 -10.22 -10.17
C ALA A 46 -19.69 -8.76 -9.73
N GLU A 47 -18.62 -7.96 -9.62
CA GLU A 47 -18.72 -6.53 -9.31
C GLU A 47 -19.39 -5.74 -10.45
N LYS A 48 -18.94 -5.94 -11.70
CA LYS A 48 -19.48 -5.25 -12.88
C LYS A 48 -20.95 -5.57 -13.16
N SER A 49 -21.37 -6.80 -12.90
CA SER A 49 -22.77 -7.24 -13.05
C SER A 49 -23.65 -6.90 -11.86
N GLY A 50 -23.09 -6.34 -10.77
CA GLY A 50 -23.81 -6.00 -9.55
C GLY A 50 -24.23 -7.19 -8.69
N ILE A 51 -23.71 -8.39 -8.96
CA ILE A 51 -23.86 -9.58 -8.09
C ILE A 51 -23.18 -9.31 -6.74
N VAL A 52 -22.05 -8.61 -6.76
CA VAL A 52 -21.35 -8.12 -5.57
C VAL A 52 -21.45 -6.61 -5.53
N ARG A 53 -21.77 -6.07 -4.34
CA ARG A 53 -21.70 -4.64 -4.04
C ARG A 53 -20.88 -4.47 -2.77
N VAL A 54 -19.75 -3.79 -2.89
CA VAL A 54 -18.94 -3.40 -1.73
C VAL A 54 -19.49 -2.09 -1.19
N ILE A 55 -19.92 -2.10 0.06
CA ILE A 55 -20.39 -0.91 0.76
C ILE A 55 -19.33 -0.55 1.80
N VAL A 56 -18.67 0.60 1.60
CA VAL A 56 -17.82 1.18 2.63
C VAL A 56 -18.74 1.99 3.55
N THR A 57 -18.92 1.50 4.78
CA THR A 57 -19.90 2.04 5.73
C THR A 57 -19.45 3.36 6.36
N GLU A 58 -18.16 3.66 6.32
CA GLU A 58 -17.57 4.88 6.83
C GLU A 58 -16.92 5.68 5.71
N PRO A 59 -17.02 7.03 5.71
CA PRO A 59 -16.30 7.83 4.75
C PRO A 59 -14.80 7.62 4.91
N LEU A 60 -14.08 7.55 3.80
CA LEU A 60 -12.62 7.69 3.84
C LEU A 60 -12.27 8.98 4.60
N PRO A 61 -11.24 8.95 5.47
CA PRO A 61 -10.76 10.16 6.12
C PRO A 61 -10.49 11.27 5.11
N GLU A 62 -10.78 12.52 5.49
CA GLU A 62 -10.53 13.69 4.64
C GLU A 62 -9.06 13.77 4.18
N THR A 63 -8.12 13.28 4.99
CA THR A 63 -6.69 13.17 4.62
C THR A 63 -6.45 12.23 3.45
N SER A 64 -7.15 11.10 3.38
CA SER A 64 -7.05 10.16 2.26
C SER A 64 -7.60 10.78 0.98
N ARG A 65 -8.78 11.41 1.06
CA ARG A 65 -9.38 12.13 -0.07
C ARG A 65 -8.48 13.27 -0.56
N LEU A 66 -7.87 14.02 0.35
CA LEU A 66 -6.94 15.09 -0.02
C LEU A 66 -5.66 14.52 -0.65
N SER A 67 -5.15 13.40 -0.15
CA SER A 67 -3.99 12.72 -0.73
C SER A 67 -4.26 12.28 -2.17
N GLU A 68 -5.42 11.67 -2.45
CA GLU A 68 -5.85 11.30 -3.81
C GLU A 68 -5.95 12.53 -4.72
N ARG A 69 -6.58 13.62 -4.25
CA ARG A 69 -6.66 14.88 -5.00
C ARG A 69 -5.28 15.47 -5.33
N LEU A 70 -4.31 15.38 -4.42
CA LEU A 70 -2.94 15.82 -4.68
C LEU A 70 -2.26 14.95 -5.74
N ILE A 71 -2.45 13.64 -5.67
CA ILE A 71 -1.92 12.68 -6.66
C ILE A 71 -2.47 13.00 -8.04
N GLU A 72 -3.79 13.12 -8.18
CA GLU A 72 -4.45 13.38 -9.46
C GLU A 72 -4.06 14.74 -10.03
N ARG A 73 -4.05 15.79 -9.19
CA ARG A 73 -3.77 17.15 -9.64
C ARG A 73 -2.32 17.35 -10.10
N PHE A 74 -1.37 16.68 -9.46
CA PHE A 74 0.05 16.90 -9.70
C PHE A 74 0.78 15.71 -10.35
N GLY A 75 0.07 14.62 -10.66
CA GLY A 75 0.65 13.41 -11.25
C GLY A 75 1.67 12.71 -10.33
N LEU A 76 1.42 12.72 -9.01
CA LEU A 76 2.37 12.15 -8.03
C LEU A 76 2.27 10.62 -7.99
N VAL A 77 3.39 9.94 -7.72
CA VAL A 77 3.38 8.49 -7.45
C VAL A 77 2.70 8.18 -6.11
N GLY A 78 2.65 9.15 -5.20
CA GLY A 78 1.93 9.04 -3.94
C GLY A 78 1.95 10.36 -3.17
N ALA A 79 0.99 10.52 -2.26
CA ALA A 79 0.90 11.63 -1.33
C ALA A 79 0.42 11.11 0.03
N GLN A 80 0.84 11.77 1.10
CA GLN A 80 0.36 11.49 2.45
C GLN A 80 0.08 12.82 3.13
N VAL A 81 -1.15 12.98 3.61
CA VAL A 81 -1.60 14.16 4.36
C VAL A 81 -1.79 13.76 5.82
N GLU A 82 -1.23 14.54 6.72
CA GLU A 82 -1.43 14.40 8.17
C GLU A 82 -2.17 15.62 8.69
N ILE A 83 -3.04 15.42 9.66
CA ILE A 83 -3.69 16.50 10.41
C ILE A 83 -2.76 16.87 11.57
N THR A 84 -2.59 18.15 11.81
CA THR A 84 -1.87 18.68 12.97
C THR A 84 -2.82 19.52 13.79
N LEU A 85 -2.80 19.36 15.10
CA LEU A 85 -3.58 20.22 16.00
C LEU A 85 -2.90 21.58 16.18
N ASP A 86 -3.66 22.56 16.64
CA ASP A 86 -3.12 23.89 16.94
C ASP A 86 -2.02 23.80 18.02
N GLY A 87 -0.88 24.43 17.75
CA GLY A 87 0.30 24.37 18.61
C GLY A 87 1.23 23.18 18.36
N GLU A 88 0.81 22.19 17.57
CA GLU A 88 1.71 21.14 17.10
C GLU A 88 2.55 21.62 15.92
N SER A 89 3.72 21.01 15.75
CA SER A 89 4.61 21.32 14.64
C SER A 89 4.25 20.45 13.43
N PRO A 90 3.79 21.03 12.29
CA PRO A 90 3.50 20.26 11.08
C PRO A 90 4.70 19.47 10.56
N ARG A 91 5.90 19.96 10.85
CA ARG A 91 7.15 19.27 10.54
C ARG A 91 7.28 17.96 11.30
N ILE A 92 6.86 17.88 12.56
CA ILE A 92 6.96 16.67 13.37
C ILE A 92 5.95 15.63 12.88
N ALA A 93 4.72 16.05 12.55
CA ALA A 93 3.73 15.16 11.95
C ALA A 93 4.23 14.59 10.61
N ALA A 94 4.76 15.45 9.72
CA ALA A 94 5.34 15.02 8.46
C ALA A 94 6.54 14.08 8.66
N ALA A 95 7.41 14.36 9.64
CA ALA A 95 8.54 13.51 9.97
C ALA A 95 8.10 12.12 10.46
N ALA A 96 7.09 12.04 11.33
CA ALA A 96 6.55 10.77 11.81
C ALA A 96 5.90 9.96 10.68
N ALA A 97 5.17 10.63 9.77
CA ALA A 97 4.62 10.00 8.58
C ALA A 97 5.70 9.42 7.67
N MET A 98 6.76 10.19 7.44
CA MET A 98 7.92 9.77 6.64
C MET A 98 8.64 8.59 7.28
N ALA A 99 8.87 8.61 8.60
CA ALA A 99 9.45 7.50 9.33
C ALA A 99 8.66 6.20 9.10
N ARG A 100 7.33 6.21 9.32
CA ARG A 100 6.46 5.05 9.04
C ARG A 100 6.56 4.57 7.59
N ARG A 101 6.71 5.48 6.64
CA ARG A 101 6.86 5.14 5.21
C ARG A 101 8.19 4.47 4.94
N LEU A 102 9.28 4.97 5.52
CA LEU A 102 10.63 4.39 5.41
C LEU A 102 10.67 2.98 6.00
N GLU A 103 10.11 2.78 7.19
CA GLU A 103 10.02 1.46 7.83
C GLU A 103 9.33 0.43 6.91
N ARG A 104 8.22 0.82 6.27
CA ARG A 104 7.51 -0.05 5.30
C ARG A 104 8.35 -0.34 4.04
N MET A 105 9.08 0.65 3.53
CA MET A 105 9.93 0.46 2.35
C MET A 105 11.05 -0.53 2.62
N VAL A 106 11.74 -0.33 3.74
CA VAL A 106 12.86 -1.16 4.17
C VAL A 106 12.40 -2.59 4.52
N SER A 107 11.22 -2.75 5.10
CA SER A 107 10.65 -4.07 5.39
C SER A 107 10.26 -4.86 4.14
N ALA A 108 10.05 -4.19 3.00
CA ALA A 108 9.68 -4.86 1.76
C ALA A 108 10.86 -5.55 1.05
N GLY A 109 12.10 -5.31 1.51
CA GLY A 109 13.30 -5.96 1.01
C GLY A 109 14.45 -4.98 0.75
N SER A 110 15.44 -5.44 -0.02
CA SER A 110 16.63 -4.67 -0.35
C SER A 110 16.30 -3.42 -1.16
N CYS A 111 16.84 -2.28 -0.76
CA CYS A 111 16.62 -1.01 -1.44
C CYS A 111 17.80 -0.04 -1.24
N THR A 112 17.94 0.91 -2.16
CA THR A 112 18.86 2.04 -1.98
C THR A 112 18.04 3.29 -1.70
N ILE A 113 18.35 3.97 -0.60
CA ILE A 113 17.69 5.21 -0.17
C ILE A 113 18.68 6.35 -0.38
N ALA A 114 18.39 7.22 -1.32
CA ALA A 114 19.12 8.48 -1.50
C ALA A 114 18.54 9.55 -0.56
N THR A 115 19.38 10.13 0.30
CA THR A 115 18.95 11.12 1.29
C THR A 115 19.47 12.49 0.96
N GLY A 116 18.63 13.51 1.15
CA GLY A 116 19.07 14.89 1.26
C GLY A 116 19.24 15.34 2.71
N TRP A 117 19.39 16.64 2.91
CA TRP A 117 19.47 17.27 4.23
C TRP A 117 18.28 18.19 4.51
N GLY A 118 17.95 18.33 5.80
CA GLY A 118 16.94 19.28 6.25
C GLY A 118 16.33 18.90 7.59
N ARG A 119 15.72 19.87 8.26
CA ARG A 119 15.12 19.69 9.59
C ARG A 119 14.04 18.61 9.62
N THR A 120 13.24 18.50 8.56
CA THR A 120 12.18 17.48 8.45
C THR A 120 12.78 16.08 8.26
N LEU A 121 13.79 15.95 7.40
CA LEU A 121 14.49 14.67 7.17
C LEU A 121 15.22 14.20 8.42
N GLY A 122 15.92 15.11 9.12
CA GLY A 122 16.58 14.80 10.39
C GLY A 122 15.58 14.35 11.47
N ALA A 123 14.43 15.03 11.58
CA ALA A 123 13.36 14.60 12.48
C ALA A 123 12.77 13.24 12.08
N ALA A 124 12.63 12.95 10.78
CA ALA A 124 12.11 11.67 10.29
C ALA A 124 13.09 10.53 10.60
N ALA A 125 14.39 10.75 10.41
CA ALA A 125 15.42 9.78 10.76
C ALA A 125 15.41 9.47 12.27
N GLN A 126 15.27 10.49 13.12
CA GLN A 126 15.15 10.31 14.57
C GLN A 126 13.85 9.61 15.00
N ALA A 127 12.76 9.83 14.27
CA ALA A 127 11.47 9.19 14.54
C ALA A 127 11.36 7.76 13.99
N THR A 128 12.30 7.33 13.14
CA THR A 128 12.33 5.97 12.58
C THR A 128 12.82 5.00 13.63
N ARG A 129 12.10 3.88 13.82
CA ARG A 129 12.51 2.86 14.79
C ARG A 129 13.74 2.09 14.31
N THR A 130 14.54 1.63 15.26
CA THR A 130 15.59 0.65 14.97
C THR A 130 14.96 -0.64 14.48
N MET A 131 15.38 -1.11 13.31
CA MET A 131 14.88 -2.33 12.67
C MET A 131 16.05 -3.19 12.21
N ARG A 132 15.83 -4.51 12.17
CA ARG A 132 16.72 -5.42 11.42
C ARG A 132 16.37 -5.32 9.95
N THR A 133 17.37 -5.04 9.13
CA THR A 133 17.19 -4.78 7.68
C THR A 133 18.29 -5.53 6.94
N SER A 134 18.04 -5.97 5.71
CA SER A 134 19.04 -6.66 4.89
C SER A 134 19.05 -6.06 3.49
N GLY A 135 20.25 -5.71 3.01
CA GLY A 135 20.43 -5.10 1.69
C GLY A 135 19.84 -3.69 1.57
N VAL A 136 19.81 -2.92 2.66
CA VAL A 136 19.48 -1.49 2.61
C VAL A 136 20.77 -0.69 2.47
N THR A 137 20.88 0.10 1.41
CA THR A 137 21.99 1.03 1.20
C THR A 137 21.49 2.45 1.36
N ILE A 138 22.18 3.29 2.13
CA ILE A 138 21.88 4.72 2.22
C ILE A 138 22.98 5.48 1.47
N VAL A 139 22.58 6.39 0.58
CA VAL A 139 23.49 7.22 -0.21
C VAL A 139 23.13 8.69 -0.05
N ASP A 140 24.13 9.57 -0.10
CA ASP A 140 23.91 11.00 -0.17
C ASP A 140 23.55 11.41 -1.61
N ALA A 141 22.43 12.11 -1.79
CA ALA A 141 21.95 12.55 -3.09
C ALA A 141 22.64 13.84 -3.59
N PHE A 142 23.28 14.62 -2.71
CA PHE A 142 23.77 15.98 -3.02
C PHE A 142 25.28 16.15 -2.81
N GLY A 143 25.98 15.11 -2.37
CA GLY A 143 27.43 15.05 -2.36
C GLY A 143 28.09 15.79 -1.18
N HIS A 144 28.19 15.09 -0.05
CA HIS A 144 29.22 15.28 0.97
C HIS A 144 30.06 14.00 1.15
N THR A 145 31.26 14.13 1.74
CA THR A 145 32.37 13.15 1.73
C THR A 145 32.14 11.83 2.50
N THR A 146 30.94 11.54 3.01
CA THR A 146 30.76 10.39 3.92
C THR A 146 29.68 9.44 3.42
N THR A 147 30.09 8.39 2.70
CA THR A 147 29.27 7.20 2.47
C THR A 147 29.36 6.30 3.70
N TYR A 148 28.28 6.17 4.47
CA TYR A 148 28.16 5.08 5.44
C TYR A 148 27.52 3.89 4.75
N ALA A 149 28.33 2.88 4.38
CA ALA A 149 27.80 1.55 4.20
C ALA A 149 27.36 1.06 5.58
N ILE A 150 26.05 0.94 5.81
CA ILE A 150 25.53 0.21 6.96
C ILE A 150 25.84 -1.26 6.68
N ALA A 151 26.95 -1.74 7.25
CA ALA A 151 27.34 -3.14 7.17
C ALA A 151 26.25 -4.00 7.83
N ASP A 152 25.95 -5.13 7.19
CA ASP A 152 25.02 -6.14 7.69
C ASP A 152 25.32 -6.47 9.15
N SER A 153 24.50 -5.97 10.07
CA SER A 153 24.51 -6.41 11.46
C SER A 153 23.63 -7.66 11.59
N VAL A 154 24.30 -8.78 11.84
CA VAL A 154 23.78 -10.14 12.06
C VAL A 154 22.66 -10.21 13.09
#